data_AF-I7ZUM7-F1
#
_entry.id   AF-I7ZUM7-F1
#
_cell.length_a   1.000
_cell.length_b   1.000
_cell.length_c   1.000
_cell.angle_alpha   90.00
_cell.angle_beta   90.00
_cell.angle_gamma   90.00
#
_symmetry.space_group_name_H-M   'P 1'
#
loop_
_entity.id
_entity.type
_entity.pdbx_description
1 polymer ?
#
loop_
_entity_poly.entity_id
_entity_poly.type
_entity_poly.pdbx_seq_one_letter_code
_entity_poly.pdbx_strand_id
1 'polypeptide(L)'
;MGCQLGPLRDSINDSLSSKESFPNKYFSNGRLPVFTALPPQREAVEVLNTFFTYTTDIFPLFHPNTFTELLNNSYERRRPRDPSWWAGLNITLAIGYRYRSMHQPSQSGARTKSNVYYKNAMAAVPELLLRKPDLMAVQALMGINLLTIAMRSCAQFGIHGTCAIPRSTCREQDQPTFILSLGYMMEEL
;
A
#
# COMPACT_ATOMS: atom_id res chain seq x y z
N MET A 1 65.19 -6.89 -15.47
CA MET A 1 64.35 -6.24 -14.44
C MET A 1 62.93 -6.75 -14.63
N GLY A 2 62.46 -7.65 -13.78
CA GLY A 2 61.11 -8.20 -13.83
C GLY A 2 60.52 -8.15 -12.42
N CYS A 3 59.42 -7.41 -12.25
CA CYS A 3 58.76 -7.27 -10.96
C CYS A 3 57.63 -8.29 -10.82
N GLN A 4 57.66 -9.01 -9.70
CA GLN A 4 56.78 -10.11 -9.33
C GLN A 4 55.39 -9.62 -8.93
N LEU A 5 54.34 -10.38 -9.29
CA LEU A 5 53.01 -10.29 -8.68
C LEU A 5 53.02 -11.06 -7.34
N GLY A 6 52.82 -10.36 -6.23
CA GLY A 6 52.44 -10.97 -4.95
C GLY A 6 50.92 -11.16 -4.84
N PRO A 7 50.43 -12.09 -4.00
CA PRO A 7 49.01 -12.41 -3.91
C PRO A 7 48.23 -11.36 -3.11
N LEU A 8 47.09 -10.91 -3.67
CA LEU A 8 46.09 -10.09 -3.00
C LEU A 8 45.43 -10.89 -1.87
N ARG A 9 45.59 -10.38 -0.65
CA ARG A 9 45.01 -10.88 0.59
C ARG A 9 43.70 -10.13 0.81
N ASP A 10 42.57 -10.77 0.54
CA ASP A 10 41.25 -10.22 0.85
C ASP A 10 40.95 -10.41 2.34
N SER A 11 41.21 -9.38 3.15
CA SER A 11 40.66 -9.24 4.49
C SER A 11 39.23 -8.73 4.38
N ILE A 12 38.26 -9.65 4.30
CA ILE A 12 36.84 -9.34 4.50
C ILE A 12 36.42 -9.98 5.82
N ASN A 13 36.51 -9.21 6.90
CA ASN A 13 35.50 -9.24 7.95
C ASN A 13 35.57 -7.94 8.75
N ASP A 14 34.54 -7.10 8.66
CA ASP A 14 33.67 -6.87 9.81
C ASP A 14 32.58 -5.81 9.52
N SER A 15 31.35 -6.22 9.87
CA SER A 15 30.31 -5.36 10.43
C SER A 15 29.71 -4.22 9.59
N LEU A 16 28.68 -4.55 8.81
CA LEU A 16 27.37 -3.86 8.81
C LEU A 16 26.37 -4.56 7.87
N SER A 17 26.22 -5.88 8.01
CA SER A 17 25.01 -6.57 7.56
C SER A 17 24.05 -6.60 8.75
N SER A 18 23.37 -5.48 8.96
CA SER A 18 22.26 -5.39 9.89
C SER A 18 21.24 -6.44 9.48
N LYS A 19 21.06 -7.42 10.37
CA LYS A 19 20.08 -8.50 10.32
C LYS A 19 18.69 -7.97 9.96
N GLU A 20 18.35 -7.94 8.68
CA GLU A 20 16.97 -8.17 8.26
C GLU A 20 16.80 -9.68 8.06
N SER A 21 16.87 -10.41 9.18
CA SER A 21 16.32 -11.76 9.21
C SER A 21 14.82 -11.61 9.01
N PHE A 22 14.36 -11.76 7.77
CA PHE A 22 12.94 -11.97 7.48
C PHE A 22 12.47 -13.10 8.40
N PRO A 23 11.61 -12.82 9.41
CA PRO A 23 11.25 -13.87 10.34
C PRO A 23 10.53 -14.96 9.54
N ASN A 24 11.08 -16.17 9.64
CA ASN A 24 10.60 -17.44 9.06
C ASN A 24 9.16 -17.82 9.52
N LYS A 25 8.42 -16.86 10.10
CA LYS A 25 7.07 -16.96 10.65
C LYS A 25 5.98 -16.65 9.63
N TYR A 26 6.35 -16.16 8.44
CA TYR A 26 5.40 -15.73 7.42
C TYR A 26 4.90 -16.86 6.50
N PHE A 27 5.53 -18.03 6.54
CA PHE A 27 5.21 -19.16 5.66
C PHE A 27 4.72 -20.41 6.39
N SER A 28 4.50 -20.35 7.71
CA SER A 28 4.43 -21.55 8.55
C SER A 28 3.26 -22.49 8.27
N ASN A 29 2.23 -22.08 7.53
CA ASN A 29 0.99 -22.84 7.36
C ASN A 29 0.42 -22.84 5.93
N GLY A 30 1.23 -22.57 4.89
CA GLY A 30 0.73 -22.49 3.51
C GLY A 30 -0.22 -21.32 3.23
N ARG A 31 -0.33 -20.36 4.16
CA ARG A 31 -1.08 -19.11 4.01
C ARG A 31 -0.12 -17.93 4.08
N LEU A 32 -0.30 -16.97 3.18
CA LEU A 32 0.48 -15.74 3.11
C LEU A 32 0.36 -14.91 4.41
N PRO A 33 1.38 -14.08 4.72
CA PRO A 33 1.47 -13.40 6.01
C PRO A 33 0.34 -12.40 6.28
N VAL A 34 0.00 -12.27 7.58
CA VAL A 34 -0.90 -11.23 8.10
C VAL A 34 -0.08 -10.31 9.00
N PHE A 35 0.03 -9.05 8.63
CA PHE A 35 0.80 -8.01 9.33
C PHE A 35 0.00 -7.34 10.46
N THR A 36 -1.31 -7.23 10.31
CA THR A 36 -2.21 -6.74 11.36
C THR A 36 -3.56 -7.45 11.32
N ALA A 37 -4.20 -7.60 12.47
CA ALA A 37 -5.62 -7.98 12.52
C ALA A 37 -6.49 -6.83 11.99
N LEU A 38 -7.72 -7.15 11.61
CA LEU A 38 -8.73 -6.15 11.28
C LEU A 38 -9.08 -5.33 12.53
N PRO A 39 -9.46 -4.04 12.37
CA PRO A 39 -9.82 -3.21 13.50
C PRO A 39 -11.16 -3.67 14.09
N PRO A 40 -11.65 -3.09 15.20
CA PRO A 40 -13.05 -3.25 15.59
C PRO A 40 -13.98 -2.90 14.42
N GLN A 41 -15.06 -3.66 14.23
CA GLN A 41 -15.97 -3.48 13.08
C GLN A 41 -16.50 -2.06 12.96
N ARG A 42 -16.80 -1.42 14.10
CA ARG A 42 -17.18 -0.01 14.15
C ARG A 42 -16.14 0.90 13.50
N GLU A 43 -14.87 0.74 13.86
CA GLU A 43 -13.78 1.51 13.26
C GLU A 43 -13.64 1.20 11.77
N ALA A 44 -13.77 -0.06 11.34
CA ALA A 44 -13.75 -0.42 9.93
C ALA A 44 -14.84 0.30 9.13
N VAL A 45 -16.08 0.31 9.63
CA VAL A 45 -17.21 1.01 9.00
C VAL A 45 -16.92 2.51 8.87
N GLU A 46 -16.45 3.16 9.93
CA GLU A 46 -16.15 4.58 9.88
C GLU A 46 -15.03 4.90 8.86
N VAL A 47 -14.02 4.02 8.74
CA VAL A 47 -12.93 4.18 7.76
C VAL A 47 -13.42 3.92 6.35
N LEU A 48 -14.33 2.95 6.16
CA LEU A 48 -14.98 2.67 4.87
C LEU A 48 -15.81 3.85 4.39
N ASN A 49 -16.58 4.46 5.29
CA ASN A 49 -17.33 5.67 4.98
C ASN A 49 -16.38 6.77 4.50
N THR A 50 -15.23 6.93 5.17
CA THR A 50 -14.20 7.87 4.73
C THR A 50 -13.73 7.53 3.31
N PHE A 51 -13.40 6.26 3.04
CA PHE A 51 -13.01 5.82 1.71
C PHE A 51 -14.08 6.16 0.65
N PHE A 52 -15.34 5.81 0.88
CA PHE A 52 -16.40 6.05 -0.11
C PHE A 52 -16.69 7.53 -0.30
N THR A 53 -16.61 8.34 0.75
CA THR A 53 -16.75 9.80 0.66
C THR A 53 -15.72 10.41 -0.29
N TYR A 54 -14.47 9.95 -0.27
CA TYR A 54 -13.41 10.54 -1.09
C TYR A 54 -13.20 9.86 -2.46
N THR A 55 -13.68 8.63 -2.65
CA THR A 55 -13.39 7.87 -3.88
C THR A 55 -14.57 7.68 -4.82
N THR A 56 -15.82 7.74 -4.34
CA THR A 56 -16.99 7.38 -5.19
C THR A 56 -17.08 8.22 -6.47
N ASP A 57 -16.78 9.51 -6.39
CA ASP A 57 -16.92 10.44 -7.53
C ASP A 57 -15.70 10.48 -8.46
N ILE A 58 -14.54 10.03 -7.97
CA ILE A 58 -13.26 10.14 -8.68
C ILE A 58 -12.84 8.79 -9.26
N PHE A 59 -12.99 7.74 -8.46
CA PHE A 59 -12.58 6.39 -8.77
C PHE A 59 -13.42 5.38 -7.98
N PRO A 60 -14.62 5.02 -8.48
CA PRO A 60 -15.55 4.12 -7.79
C PRO A 60 -15.06 2.67 -7.85
N LEU A 61 -14.03 2.37 -7.05
CA LEU A 61 -13.38 1.06 -7.03
C LEU A 61 -14.32 -0.06 -6.55
N PHE A 62 -15.16 0.27 -5.58
CA PHE A 62 -16.16 -0.62 -5.01
C PHE A 62 -17.50 0.11 -4.94
N HIS A 63 -18.59 -0.65 -5.07
CA HIS A 63 -19.92 -0.08 -4.93
C HIS A 63 -20.30 -0.01 -3.42
N PRO A 64 -20.62 1.17 -2.87
CA PRO A 64 -20.73 1.39 -1.42
C PRO A 64 -21.69 0.44 -0.69
N ASN A 65 -22.91 0.28 -1.21
CA ASN A 65 -23.96 -0.50 -0.54
C ASN A 65 -23.59 -1.98 -0.46
N THR A 66 -23.26 -2.58 -1.61
CA THR A 66 -22.87 -3.99 -1.70
C THR A 66 -21.61 -4.30 -0.91
N PHE A 67 -20.64 -3.38 -0.89
CA PHE A 67 -19.41 -3.59 -0.13
C PHE A 67 -19.66 -3.50 1.39
N THR A 68 -20.52 -2.57 1.81
CA THR A 68 -20.91 -2.41 3.22
C THR A 68 -21.76 -3.59 3.72
N GLU A 69 -22.67 -4.09 2.90
CA GLU A 69 -23.41 -5.33 3.19
C GLU A 69 -22.47 -6.52 3.32
N LEU A 70 -21.52 -6.68 2.39
CA LEU A 70 -20.51 -7.73 2.46
C LEU A 70 -19.64 -7.61 3.72
N LEU A 71 -19.27 -6.38 4.11
CA LEU A 71 -18.58 -6.11 5.36
C LEU A 71 -19.40 -6.63 6.54
N ASN A 72 -20.67 -6.22 6.64
CA ASN A 72 -21.52 -6.61 7.77
C ASN A 72 -21.72 -8.11 7.89
N ASN A 73 -21.82 -8.81 6.74
CA ASN A 73 -22.06 -10.24 6.70
C ASN A 73 -20.79 -11.10 6.91
N SER A 74 -19.62 -10.56 6.53
CA SER A 74 -18.37 -11.34 6.42
C SER A 74 -17.24 -10.77 7.27
N TYR A 75 -17.53 -9.93 8.27
CA TYR A 75 -16.52 -9.34 9.14
C TYR A 75 -15.96 -10.36 10.13
N GLU A 76 -14.77 -10.87 9.86
CA GLU A 76 -14.04 -11.72 10.80
C GLU A 76 -12.93 -10.92 11.48
N ARG A 77 -12.69 -11.10 12.79
CA ARG A 77 -11.52 -10.47 13.46
C ARG A 77 -10.17 -11.06 12.99
N ARG A 78 -10.21 -12.11 12.18
CA ARG A 78 -9.07 -12.82 11.58
C ARG A 78 -9.18 -12.77 10.07
N ARG A 79 -8.16 -13.28 9.36
CA ARG A 79 -8.15 -13.36 7.89
C ARG A 79 -9.29 -14.28 7.38
N PRO A 80 -10.28 -13.75 6.64
CA PRO A 80 -11.35 -14.51 6.03
C PRO A 80 -10.85 -15.51 5.00
N ARG A 81 -11.70 -16.50 4.67
CA ARG A 81 -11.37 -17.54 3.68
C ARG A 81 -11.22 -17.04 2.25
N ASP A 82 -11.94 -15.99 1.87
CA ASP A 82 -11.86 -15.44 0.51
C ASP A 82 -10.72 -14.40 0.42
N PRO A 83 -9.63 -14.69 -0.32
CA PRO A 83 -8.53 -13.76 -0.54
C PRO A 83 -8.98 -12.48 -1.26
N SER A 84 -9.96 -12.55 -2.16
CA SER A 84 -10.45 -11.40 -2.92
C SER A 84 -11.09 -10.38 -1.99
N TRP A 85 -12.05 -10.83 -1.17
CA TRP A 85 -12.63 -10.02 -0.10
C TRP A 85 -11.58 -9.50 0.90
N TRP A 86 -10.67 -10.36 1.36
CA TRP A 86 -9.62 -9.96 2.31
C TRP A 86 -8.76 -8.82 1.74
N ALA A 87 -8.28 -8.96 0.51
CA ALA A 87 -7.48 -7.94 -0.15
C ALA A 87 -8.28 -6.65 -0.36
N GLY A 88 -9.52 -6.76 -0.85
CA GLY A 88 -10.43 -5.64 -1.06
C GLY A 88 -10.69 -4.84 0.22
N LEU A 89 -10.98 -5.53 1.33
CA LEU A 89 -11.17 -4.88 2.62
C LEU A 89 -9.90 -4.19 3.11
N ASN A 90 -8.74 -4.88 3.06
CA ASN A 90 -7.50 -4.31 3.54
C ASN A 90 -7.03 -3.12 2.70
N ILE A 91 -7.23 -3.13 1.38
CA ILE A 91 -6.89 -1.97 0.54
C ILE A 91 -7.84 -0.80 0.79
N THR A 92 -9.13 -1.06 0.98
CA THR A 92 -10.12 -0.03 1.33
C THR A 92 -9.79 0.63 2.67
N LEU A 93 -9.43 -0.18 3.68
CA LEU A 93 -8.93 0.33 4.96
C LEU A 93 -7.65 1.14 4.78
N ALA A 94 -6.69 0.65 4.00
CA ALA A 94 -5.42 1.33 3.78
C ALA A 94 -5.62 2.72 3.16
N ILE A 95 -6.46 2.83 2.13
CA ILE A 95 -6.78 4.10 1.46
C ILE A 95 -7.58 5.00 2.40
N GLY A 96 -8.61 4.48 3.09
CA GLY A 96 -9.40 5.26 4.05
C GLY A 96 -8.57 5.86 5.18
N TYR A 97 -7.65 5.09 5.77
CA TYR A 97 -6.69 5.62 6.75
C TYR A 97 -5.72 6.63 6.16
N ARG A 98 -5.40 6.53 4.87
CA ARG A 98 -4.55 7.51 4.19
C ARG A 98 -5.27 8.86 4.11
N TYR A 99 -6.52 8.88 3.67
CA TYR A 99 -7.35 10.09 3.68
C TYR A 99 -7.54 10.65 5.09
N ARG A 100 -7.77 9.82 6.12
CA ARG A 100 -7.81 10.32 7.50
C ARG A 100 -6.51 10.98 7.94
N SER A 101 -5.37 10.43 7.52
CA SER A 101 -4.07 11.04 7.82
C SER A 101 -3.89 12.41 7.15
N MET A 102 -4.56 12.67 6.03
CA MET A 102 -4.49 13.94 5.28
C MET A 102 -5.48 14.97 5.85
N HIS A 103 -6.75 14.58 6.07
CA HIS A 103 -7.82 15.50 6.49
C HIS A 103 -8.08 15.58 7.99
N GLN A 104 -7.54 14.65 8.78
CA GLN A 104 -7.78 14.59 10.22
C GLN A 104 -6.44 14.46 10.97
N PRO A 105 -5.62 15.53 11.02
CA PRO A 105 -4.27 15.48 11.59
C PRO A 105 -4.23 15.09 13.07
N SER A 106 -5.35 15.27 13.79
CA SER A 106 -5.51 14.84 15.18
C SER A 106 -5.49 13.31 15.35
N GLN A 107 -5.74 12.54 14.29
CA GLN A 107 -5.63 11.07 14.29
C GLN A 107 -4.18 10.61 14.13
N SER A 108 -3.34 10.91 15.13
CA SER A 108 -1.97 10.42 15.21
C SER A 108 -1.94 8.89 15.03
N GLY A 109 -1.23 8.42 14.00
CA GLY A 109 -1.11 6.99 13.67
C GLY A 109 -1.95 6.49 12.49
N ALA A 110 -2.82 7.32 11.89
CA ALA A 110 -3.58 6.92 10.69
C ALA A 110 -2.67 6.50 9.52
N ARG A 111 -1.56 7.23 9.28
CA ARG A 111 -0.55 6.83 8.28
C ARG A 111 0.08 5.45 8.57
N THR A 112 0.38 5.17 9.83
CA THR A 112 0.93 3.87 10.25
C THR A 112 -0.09 2.75 10.04
N LYS A 113 -1.36 2.99 10.40
CA LYS A 113 -2.47 2.06 10.13
C LYS A 113 -2.62 1.78 8.64
N SER A 114 -2.60 2.83 7.80
CA SER A 114 -2.64 2.71 6.35
C SER A 114 -1.56 1.76 5.82
N ASN A 115 -0.32 1.92 6.28
CA ASN A 115 0.81 1.09 5.84
C ASN A 115 0.65 -0.38 6.22
N VAL A 116 0.14 -0.70 7.42
CA VAL A 116 -0.01 -2.11 7.85
C VAL A 116 -1.15 -2.83 7.12
N TYR A 117 -2.27 -2.14 6.84
CA TYR A 117 -3.35 -2.71 6.03
C TYR A 117 -2.96 -2.84 4.56
N TYR A 118 -2.16 -1.90 4.03
CA TYR A 118 -1.57 -2.05 2.69
C TYR A 118 -0.69 -3.30 2.60
N LYS A 119 0.14 -3.58 3.61
CA LYS A 119 0.96 -4.81 3.65
C LYS A 119 0.10 -6.08 3.68
N ASN A 120 -1.03 -6.09 4.40
CA ASN A 120 -1.97 -7.20 4.35
C ASN A 120 -2.58 -7.42 2.95
N ALA A 121 -2.93 -6.35 2.24
CA ALA A 121 -3.46 -6.43 0.89
C ALA A 121 -2.39 -6.95 -0.09
N MET A 122 -1.17 -6.40 -0.01
CA MET A 122 0.00 -6.86 -0.78
C MET A 122 0.32 -8.34 -0.55
N ALA A 123 0.20 -8.80 0.70
CA ALA A 123 0.41 -10.20 1.04
C ALA A 123 -0.55 -11.14 0.33
N ALA A 124 -1.74 -10.68 -0.08
CA ALA A 124 -2.72 -11.51 -0.79
C ALA A 124 -2.47 -11.57 -2.30
N VAL A 125 -1.63 -10.69 -2.87
CA VAL A 125 -1.43 -10.56 -4.33
C VAL A 125 -1.08 -11.89 -5.01
N PRO A 126 -0.14 -12.72 -4.51
CA PRO A 126 0.15 -14.01 -5.14
C PRO A 126 -1.07 -14.93 -5.22
N GLU A 127 -1.91 -14.97 -4.17
CA GLU A 127 -3.14 -15.75 -4.17
C GLU A 127 -4.18 -15.20 -5.16
N LEU A 128 -4.27 -13.87 -5.33
CA LEU A 128 -5.17 -13.25 -6.30
C LEU A 128 -4.77 -13.54 -7.75
N LEU A 129 -3.47 -13.56 -8.05
CA LEU A 129 -2.94 -13.78 -9.39
C LEU A 129 -3.00 -15.23 -9.84
N LEU A 130 -2.94 -16.18 -8.90
CA LEU A 130 -2.90 -17.62 -9.18
C LEU A 130 -4.29 -18.28 -9.18
N ARG A 131 -5.31 -17.63 -8.62
CA ARG A 131 -6.70 -18.14 -8.62
C ARG A 131 -7.45 -17.72 -9.89
N LYS A 132 -8.66 -18.27 -10.06
CA LYS A 132 -9.60 -17.79 -11.08
C LYS A 132 -9.90 -16.30 -10.83
N PRO A 133 -9.74 -15.42 -11.84
CA PRO A 133 -10.01 -14.00 -11.67
C PRO A 133 -11.50 -13.78 -11.39
N ASP A 134 -11.77 -12.90 -10.44
CA ASP A 134 -13.09 -12.35 -10.16
C ASP A 134 -13.00 -10.82 -10.08
N LEU A 135 -14.15 -10.16 -10.14
CA LEU A 135 -14.22 -8.70 -10.17
C LEU A 135 -13.56 -8.07 -8.94
N MET A 136 -13.78 -8.64 -7.75
CA MET A 136 -13.23 -8.12 -6.49
C MET A 136 -11.70 -8.25 -6.46
N ALA A 137 -11.14 -9.33 -7.00
CA ALA A 137 -9.69 -9.51 -7.13
C ALA A 137 -9.08 -8.45 -8.05
N VAL A 138 -9.71 -8.17 -9.20
CA VAL A 138 -9.25 -7.12 -10.12
C VAL A 138 -9.32 -5.74 -9.46
N GLN A 139 -10.44 -5.43 -8.79
CA GLN A 139 -10.62 -4.18 -8.06
C GLN A 139 -9.59 -4.03 -6.92
N ALA A 140 -9.35 -5.09 -6.15
CA ALA A 140 -8.34 -5.08 -5.09
C ALA A 140 -6.93 -4.84 -5.66
N LEU A 141 -6.55 -5.52 -6.74
CA LEU A 141 -5.28 -5.31 -7.42
C LEU A 141 -5.13 -3.88 -7.95
N MET A 142 -6.21 -3.30 -8.50
CA MET A 142 -6.21 -1.93 -8.99
C MET A 142 -6.03 -0.93 -7.83
N GLY A 143 -6.75 -1.12 -6.71
CA GLY A 143 -6.55 -0.30 -5.51
C GLY A 143 -5.13 -0.40 -4.94
N ILE A 144 -4.54 -1.61 -4.93
CA ILE A 144 -3.16 -1.84 -4.50
C ILE A 144 -2.19 -1.06 -5.40
N ASN A 145 -2.38 -1.16 -6.72
CA ASN A 145 -1.54 -0.45 -7.69
C ASN A 145 -1.63 1.07 -7.51
N LEU A 146 -2.85 1.62 -7.39
CA LEU A 146 -3.07 3.05 -7.18
C LEU A 146 -2.38 3.57 -5.92
N LEU A 147 -2.58 2.88 -4.80
CA LEU A 147 -1.96 3.28 -3.54
C LEU A 147 -0.43 3.11 -3.59
N THR A 148 0.09 2.10 -4.31
CA THR A 148 1.54 1.93 -4.54
C THR A 148 2.11 3.11 -5.31
N ILE A 149 1.45 3.53 -6.40
CA ILE A 149 1.86 4.67 -7.21
C ILE A 149 1.83 5.93 -6.34
N ALA A 150 0.74 6.19 -5.62
CA ALA A 150 0.62 7.37 -4.74
C ALA A 150 1.74 7.41 -3.69
N MET A 151 2.01 6.28 -2.99
CA MET A 151 3.08 6.23 -2.00
C MET A 151 4.48 6.47 -2.60
N ARG A 152 4.74 5.95 -3.80
CA ARG A 152 6.02 6.14 -4.50
C ARG A 152 6.20 7.57 -4.99
N SER A 153 5.15 8.19 -5.55
CA SER A 153 5.18 9.58 -5.97
C SER A 153 5.52 10.51 -4.81
N CYS A 154 4.87 10.39 -3.65
CA CYS A 154 5.19 11.21 -2.47
C CYS A 154 6.66 11.05 -2.01
N ALA A 155 7.24 9.85 -2.15
CA ALA A 155 8.62 9.59 -1.78
C ALA A 155 9.62 10.18 -2.79
N GLN A 156 9.30 10.12 -4.08
CA GLN A 156 10.16 10.61 -5.16
C GLN A 156 10.18 12.14 -5.27
N PHE A 157 9.05 12.80 -4.98
CA PHE A 157 8.96 14.27 -4.99
C PHE A 157 9.38 14.93 -3.68
N GLY A 158 9.84 14.14 -2.69
CA GLY A 158 10.52 14.68 -1.50
C GLY A 158 9.67 15.67 -0.71
N ILE A 159 8.37 15.41 -0.58
CA ILE A 159 7.41 16.35 0.01
C ILE A 159 7.41 16.18 1.52
N HIS A 160 8.60 16.41 2.08
CA HIS A 160 8.85 16.57 3.49
C HIS A 160 9.29 18.02 3.68
N GLY A 161 8.32 18.93 3.74
CA GLY A 161 8.44 20.14 4.56
C GLY A 161 9.04 21.41 3.96
N THR A 162 9.35 21.50 2.67
CA THR A 162 9.69 22.81 2.06
C THR A 162 9.09 22.99 0.68
N CYS A 163 8.31 24.07 0.55
CA CYS A 163 7.88 24.63 -0.72
C CYS A 163 9.12 25.05 -1.52
N ALA A 164 9.62 24.18 -2.38
CA ALA A 164 10.60 24.50 -3.39
C ALA A 164 10.31 23.64 -4.62
N ILE A 165 9.41 24.16 -5.46
CA ILE A 165 9.11 23.64 -6.79
C ILE A 165 10.44 23.53 -7.57
N PRO A 166 10.88 22.34 -8.00
CA PRO A 166 11.93 22.25 -9.00
C PRO A 166 11.31 22.70 -10.32
N ARG A 167 11.80 23.80 -10.88
CA ARG A 167 11.50 24.16 -12.28
C ARG A 167 12.14 23.10 -13.19
N SER A 168 11.36 22.11 -13.62
CA SER A 168 11.77 21.23 -14.72
C SER A 168 11.59 21.98 -16.05
N THR A 169 12.64 21.96 -16.85
CA THR A 169 12.75 22.68 -18.12
C THR A 169 11.89 22.04 -19.21
N CYS A 170 10.83 22.74 -19.62
CA CYS A 170 10.18 22.89 -20.93
C CYS A 170 10.23 21.78 -22.02
N ARG A 171 10.59 20.51 -21.75
CA ARG A 171 10.63 19.44 -22.77
C ARG A 171 10.12 18.06 -22.34
N GLU A 172 9.73 17.87 -21.07
CA GLU A 172 9.11 16.61 -20.60
C GLU A 172 7.60 16.76 -20.30
N GLN A 173 6.88 17.55 -21.11
CA GLN A 173 5.50 17.92 -20.76
C GLN A 173 4.38 17.22 -21.55
N ASP A 174 4.69 16.32 -22.49
CA ASP A 174 3.65 15.74 -23.36
C ASP A 174 3.35 14.24 -23.13
N GLN A 175 3.68 13.64 -21.97
CA GLN A 175 3.30 12.23 -21.78
C GLN A 175 2.93 11.67 -20.40
N PRO A 176 3.08 12.35 -19.25
CA PRO A 176 2.48 11.81 -18.02
C PRO A 176 1.66 12.82 -17.22
N THR A 177 1.01 13.80 -17.86
CA THR A 177 0.13 14.75 -17.15
C THR A 177 -0.99 14.05 -16.39
N PHE A 178 -1.60 12.99 -16.95
CA PHE A 178 -2.68 12.25 -16.30
C PHE A 178 -2.22 11.41 -15.09
N ILE A 179 -1.01 10.81 -15.18
CA ILE A 179 -0.44 9.98 -14.12
C ILE A 179 0.12 10.85 -12.98
N LEU A 180 0.77 11.95 -13.33
CA LEU A 180 1.25 12.93 -12.37
C LEU A 180 0.08 13.69 -11.73
N SER A 181 -0.99 14.01 -12.46
CA SER A 181 -2.17 14.62 -11.88
C SER A 181 -2.90 13.66 -10.94
N LEU A 182 -2.93 12.34 -11.19
CA LEU A 182 -3.48 11.41 -10.19
C LEU A 182 -2.60 11.35 -8.93
N GLY A 183 -1.28 11.46 -9.07
CA GLY A 183 -0.34 11.55 -7.96
C GLY A 183 -0.48 12.86 -7.16
N TYR A 184 -0.71 13.97 -7.86
CA TYR A 184 -0.87 15.32 -7.32
C TYR A 184 -2.28 15.56 -6.73
N MET A 185 -3.32 14.98 -7.33
CA MET A 185 -4.69 15.00 -6.80
C MET A 185 -4.81 14.18 -5.52
N MET A 186 -3.94 13.19 -5.29
CA MET A 186 -3.84 12.49 -4.00
C MET A 186 -3.03 13.28 -2.95
N GLU A 187 -2.53 14.45 -3.31
CA GLU A 187 -1.71 15.32 -2.46
C GLU A 187 -2.43 16.63 -2.08
N GLU A 188 -3.28 17.16 -2.96
CA GLU A 188 -4.12 18.35 -2.73
C GLU A 188 -5.62 18.07 -2.48
N LEU A 189 -6.05 16.80 -2.41
CA LEU A 189 -7.37 16.46 -1.85
C LEU A 189 -7.25 16.13 -0.40
#